data_AF-A0A7J9MV11-F1
#
_entry.id   AF-A0A7J9MV11-F1
#
_cell.length_a   1.000
_cell.length_b   1.000
_cell.length_c   1.000
_cell.angle_alpha   90.00
_cell.angle_beta   90.00
_cell.angle_gamma   90.00
#
_symmetry.space_group_name_H-M   'P 1'
#
loop_
_entity.id
_entity.type
_entity.pdbx_description
1 polymer ?
#
loop_
_entity_poly.entity_id
_entity_poly.type
_entity_poly.pdbx_seq_one_letter_code
_entity_poly.pdbx_strand_id
1 'polypeptide(L)' 'MGWSTSKCIYSAIEGDIMSKVHGSLARAGKVRGQTPKVAKQDKKKKPRGRAYKRMQYNRRFVTA' A
#
# COMPACT_ATOMS: atom_id res chain seq x y z
N MET A 1 -29.85 40.72 -39.76
CA MET A 1 -30.53 39.66 -38.99
C MET A 1 -29.91 38.33 -39.40
N GLY A 2 -29.14 37.72 -38.51
CA GLY A 2 -28.49 36.43 -38.78
C GLY A 2 -28.23 35.75 -37.45
N TRP A 3 -29.22 34.99 -36.98
CA TRP A 3 -29.13 34.23 -35.74
C TRP A 3 -28.20 33.04 -36.01
N SER A 4 -26.92 33.18 -35.69
CA SER A 4 -25.98 32.04 -35.68
C SER A 4 -26.14 31.30 -34.35
N THR A 5 -27.19 30.48 -34.26
CA THR A 5 -27.56 29.66 -33.09
C THR A 5 -26.78 28.34 -32.99
N SER A 6 -25.56 28.24 -33.56
CA SER A 6 -24.92 26.92 -33.74
C SER A 6 -23.59 26.72 -33.03
N LYS A 7 -23.17 27.59 -32.09
CA LYS A 7 -21.91 27.39 -31.34
C LYS A 7 -22.06 27.05 -29.85
N CYS A 8 -23.27 26.90 -29.32
CA CYS A 8 -23.47 26.74 -27.87
C CYS A 8 -23.64 25.29 -27.35
N ILE A 9 -23.44 24.25 -28.15
CA ILE A 9 -23.75 22.86 -27.71
C ILE A 9 -22.55 21.89 -27.66
N TYR A 10 -21.34 22.29 -28.08
CA TYR A 10 -20.17 21.39 -28.11
C TYR A 10 -18.98 21.86 -27.25
N SER A 11 -19.20 22.59 -26.16
CA SER A 11 -18.11 23.08 -25.31
C SER A 11 -18.40 23.06 -23.80
N ALA A 12 -19.19 22.10 -23.31
CA ALA A 12 -19.66 22.11 -21.92
C ALA A 12 -19.60 20.74 -21.22
N ILE A 13 -18.58 19.90 -21.46
CA ILE A 13 -18.45 18.61 -20.72
C ILE A 13 -17.05 18.33 -20.13
N GLU A 14 -16.01 19.11 -20.41
CA GLU A 14 -14.68 18.82 -19.83
C GLU A 14 -14.19 19.98 -18.96
N GLY A 15 -14.37 19.85 -17.64
CA GLY A 15 -14.05 20.93 -16.72
C GLY A 15 -14.12 20.58 -15.24
N ASP A 16 -13.34 19.56 -14.86
CA ASP A 16 -12.56 19.54 -13.61
C ASP A 16 -13.31 19.61 -12.25
N ILE A 17 -13.82 18.46 -11.81
CA ILE A 17 -14.18 18.20 -10.40
C ILE A 17 -12.90 17.91 -9.61
N MET A 18 -11.97 18.86 -9.51
CA MET A 18 -10.80 18.76 -8.62
C MET A 18 -11.11 19.44 -7.27
N SER A 19 -12.20 18.99 -6.65
CA SER A 19 -12.61 19.39 -5.32
C SER A 19 -11.59 18.90 -4.28
N LYS A 20 -10.80 19.84 -3.74
CA LYS A 20 -10.15 19.81 -2.41
C LYS A 20 -9.78 18.40 -1.88
N VAL A 21 -8.90 17.69 -2.58
CA VAL A 21 -8.34 16.42 -2.08
C VAL A 21 -7.29 16.73 -1.01
N HIS A 22 -7.62 16.53 0.27
CA HIS A 22 -6.66 16.70 1.36
C HIS A 22 -5.74 15.48 1.43
N GLY A 23 -4.53 15.67 0.90
CA GLY A 23 -3.47 14.66 0.90
C GLY A 23 -2.80 14.60 -0.47
N SER A 24 -1.62 15.23 -0.59
CA SER A 24 -0.80 15.11 -1.79
C SER A 24 -0.24 13.68 -1.89
N LEU A 25 -0.40 13.03 -3.05
CA LEU A 25 0.25 11.75 -3.38
C LEU A 25 1.78 11.80 -3.25
N ALA A 26 2.38 12.99 -3.25
CA ALA A 26 3.81 13.24 -3.13
C ALA A 26 4.48 12.60 -1.89
N ARG A 27 3.71 12.21 -0.86
CA ARG A 27 4.25 11.55 0.34
C ARG A 27 4.06 10.03 0.35
N ALA A 28 3.44 9.44 -0.67
CA ALA A 28 3.24 8.01 -0.74
C ALA A 28 4.60 7.29 -0.79
N GLY A 29 4.79 6.27 0.05
CA GLY A 29 6.01 5.47 0.06
C GLY A 29 7.25 6.12 0.70
N LYS A 30 7.20 7.39 1.16
CA LYS A 30 8.33 8.13 1.79
C LYS A 30 9.10 7.27 2.79
N VAL A 31 8.39 6.61 3.71
CA VAL A 31 9.00 5.83 4.79
C VAL A 31 9.65 4.54 4.28
N ARG A 32 9.06 3.87 3.28
CA ARG A 32 9.63 2.64 2.70
C ARG A 32 10.87 2.90 1.85
N GLY A 33 10.98 4.08 1.24
CA GLY A 33 12.16 4.49 0.46
C GLY A 33 13.29 5.08 1.32
N GLN A 34 12.93 5.77 2.42
CA GLN A 34 13.90 6.31 3.37
C GLN A 34 14.60 5.21 4.20
N THR A 35 13.92 4.08 4.44
CA THR A 35 14.48 3.01 5.26
C THR A 35 15.48 2.16 4.46
N PRO A 36 16.69 1.88 5.00
CA PRO A 36 17.67 1.06 4.30
C PRO A 36 17.10 -0.34 4.08
N LYS A 37 17.26 -0.88 2.87
CA LYS A 37 16.76 -2.21 2.53
C LYS A 37 17.68 -3.29 3.10
N VAL A 38 17.34 -3.79 4.28
CA VAL A 38 18.07 -4.89 4.91
C VAL A 38 17.72 -6.22 4.22
N ALA A 39 18.75 -6.92 3.72
CA ALA A 39 18.62 -8.27 3.17
C ALA A 39 18.23 -9.26 4.29
N LYS A 40 17.44 -10.29 3.93
CA LYS A 40 17.10 -11.34 4.89
C LYS A 40 18.35 -12.17 5.17
N GLN A 41 18.68 -12.31 6.44
CA GLN A 41 19.74 -13.21 6.88
C GLN A 41 19.34 -14.66 6.68
N ASP A 42 20.28 -15.49 6.22
CA ASP A 42 20.08 -16.93 6.12
C ASP A 42 20.02 -17.57 7.50
N LYS A 43 18.87 -18.17 7.83
CA LYS A 43 18.62 -18.84 9.11
C LYS A 43 18.25 -20.29 8.84
N LYS A 44 18.74 -21.19 9.68
CA LYS A 44 18.37 -22.61 9.64
C LYS A 44 16.84 -22.74 9.69
N LYS A 45 16.29 -23.62 8.84
CA LYS A 45 14.85 -23.88 8.79
C LYS A 45 14.39 -24.40 10.16
N LYS A 46 13.39 -23.74 10.75
CA LYS A 46 12.73 -24.30 11.93
C LYS A 46 12.00 -25.59 11.51
N PRO A 47 12.05 -26.66 12.32
CA PRO A 47 11.25 -27.85 12.03
C PRO A 47 9.77 -27.45 12.00
N ARG A 48 8.98 -28.20 11.22
CA ARG A 48 7.55 -27.92 10.99
C ARG A 48 6.69 -29.02 11.62
N GLY A 49 5.40 -28.75 11.77
CA GLY A 49 4.41 -29.72 12.25
C GLY A 49 4.64 -30.19 13.69
N ARG A 50 4.62 -31.51 13.90
CA ARG A 50 4.69 -32.13 15.24
C ARG A 50 5.98 -31.82 15.98
N ALA A 51 7.12 -31.84 15.28
CA ALA A 51 8.42 -31.53 15.88
C ALA A 51 8.46 -30.09 16.42
N TYR A 52 7.83 -29.12 15.73
CA TYR A 52 7.73 -27.75 16.20
C TYR A 52 6.88 -27.65 17.48
N LYS A 53 5.72 -28.30 17.50
CA LYS A 53 4.83 -28.32 18.66
C LYS A 53 5.52 -28.92 19.90
N ARG A 54 6.30 -30.00 19.74
CA ARG A 54 7.09 -30.58 20.84
C ARG A 54 8.12 -29.60 21.40
N MET A 55 8.89 -28.94 20.54
CA MET A 55 9.86 -27.92 20.98
C MET A 55 9.17 -26.72 21.66
N GLN A 56 8.01 -26.29 21.16
CA GLN A 56 7.26 -25.18 21.74
C GLN A 56 6.71 -25.52 23.12
N TYR A 57 6.18 -26.73 23.30
CA TYR A 57 5.69 -27.21 24.60
C TYR A 57 6.83 -27.29 25.62
N ASN A 58 7.94 -27.96 25.27
CA ASN A 58 9.08 -28.09 26.16
C ASN A 58 9.61 -26.72 26.62
N ARG A 59 9.78 -25.76 25.69
CA ARG A 59 10.25 -24.39 25.98
C ARG A 59 9.33 -23.57 26.87
N ARG A 60 8.02 -23.79 26.78
CA ARG A 60 7.03 -22.94 27.47
C ARG A 60 6.65 -23.48 28.84
N PHE A 61 6.67 -24.81 29.02
CA PHE A 61 6.04 -25.44 30.17
C PHE A 61 6.92 -26.44 30.91
N VAL A 62 7.94 -27.02 30.28
CA VAL A 62 8.74 -28.11 30.89
C VAL A 62 10.11 -27.63 31.34
N THR A 63 10.77 -26.77 30.55
CA THR A 63 12.09 -26.23 30.85
C THR A 63 12.02 -24.79 31.39
N ALA A 64 10.91 -24.43 32.06
CA ALA A 64 10.79 -23.17 32.77
C ALA A 64 11.53 -23.26 34.11
#